data_AF-A0A7C3QIY8-F1
#
_entry.id   AF-A0A7C3QIY8-F1
#
_cell.length_a   1.000
_cell.length_b   1.000
_cell.length_c   1.000
_cell.angle_alpha   90.00
_cell.angle_beta   90.00
_cell.angle_gamma   90.00
#
_symmetry.space_group_name_H-M   'P 1'
#
loop_
_entity.id
_entity.type
_entity.pdbx_description
1 polymer ?
#
loop_
_entity_poly.entity_id
_entity_poly.type
_entity_poly.pdbx_seq_one_letter_code
_entity_poly.pdbx_strand_id
1 'polypeptide(L)'
;GEGPGMDATVYSPIVDFKFINNTPYHLLIENYYNEEEESLTFKFYSTSLGRTVEKEGPVFEDIVPAPGPEEDVWTLDEEMEPGTVRQIDWATEGARVTVGRTVYNADGEVILQEDFVSNYIPWPNGYMYGPGVDAPDYSIPLED
;
A
#
# COMPACT_ATOMS: atom_id res chain seq x y z
N GLY A 1 -0.94 -3.06 -9.35
CA GLY A 1 -0.37 -1.85 -8.74
C GLY A 1 0.63 -1.21 -9.66
N GLU A 2 0.88 0.08 -9.51
CA GLU A 2 1.91 0.84 -10.26
C GLU A 2 3.27 0.84 -9.53
N GLY A 3 3.42 -0.04 -8.55
CA GLY A 3 4.57 -0.22 -7.68
C GLY A 3 4.38 0.41 -6.28
N PRO A 4 5.29 0.11 -5.35
CA PRO A 4 5.35 0.74 -4.03
C PRO A 4 5.25 2.27 -4.10
N GLY A 5 4.51 2.87 -3.17
CA GLY A 5 4.19 4.30 -3.14
C GLY A 5 3.01 4.72 -4.02
N MET A 6 2.45 3.82 -4.85
CA MET A 6 1.38 4.12 -5.80
C MET A 6 0.13 3.23 -5.67
N ASP A 7 0.18 2.23 -4.80
CA ASP A 7 -0.95 1.34 -4.56
C ASP A 7 -1.97 1.98 -3.62
N ALA A 8 -3.26 1.69 -3.86
CA ALA A 8 -4.34 2.17 -3.01
C ALA A 8 -4.23 1.51 -1.63
N THR A 9 -4.05 2.31 -0.58
CA THR A 9 -4.08 1.82 0.79
C THR A 9 -5.53 1.62 1.25
N VAL A 10 -5.87 0.40 1.66
CA VAL A 10 -7.11 0.12 2.39
C VAL A 10 -6.76 0.05 3.88
N TYR A 11 -6.87 1.19 4.58
CA TYR A 11 -6.64 1.25 6.03
C TYR A 11 -7.79 2.02 6.71
N SER A 12 -8.85 1.28 7.02
CA SER A 12 -10.05 1.80 7.68
C SER A 12 -9.87 1.80 9.20
N PRO A 13 -10.33 2.83 9.95
CA PRO A 13 -11.15 3.98 9.51
C PRO A 13 -10.35 5.27 9.26
N ILE A 14 -9.01 5.23 9.17
CA ILE A 14 -8.16 6.41 9.40
C ILE A 14 -7.69 7.09 8.11
N VAL A 15 -7.65 6.36 6.98
CA VAL A 15 -7.16 6.91 5.70
C VAL A 15 -8.34 7.27 4.80
N ASP A 16 -8.43 8.55 4.43
CA ASP A 16 -9.36 9.04 3.41
C ASP A 16 -8.61 9.49 2.15
N PHE A 17 -9.25 9.36 0.98
CA PHE A 17 -8.81 10.04 -0.24
C PHE A 17 -9.15 11.54 -0.15
N LYS A 18 -8.12 12.40 -0.14
CA LYS A 18 -8.25 13.86 -0.06
C LYS A 18 -7.49 14.53 -1.20
N PHE A 19 -8.07 15.58 -1.76
CA PHE A 19 -7.42 16.39 -2.79
C PHE A 19 -7.93 17.83 -2.74
N ILE A 20 -7.16 18.75 -3.33
CA ILE A 20 -7.55 20.16 -3.46
C ILE A 20 -7.98 20.39 -4.91
N ASN A 21 -9.18 20.94 -5.11
CA ASN A 21 -9.55 21.50 -6.40
C ASN A 21 -8.82 22.84 -6.60
N ASN A 22 -7.64 22.81 -7.22
CA ASN A 22 -6.84 23.99 -7.51
C ASN A 22 -7.19 24.62 -8.88
N THR A 23 -8.43 24.43 -9.35
CA THR A 23 -8.95 25.02 -10.59
C THR A 23 -10.05 26.04 -10.27
N PRO A 24 -10.30 27.04 -11.14
CA PRO A 24 -11.41 27.97 -10.95
C PRO A 24 -12.78 27.35 -11.28
N TYR A 25 -12.82 26.06 -11.66
CA TYR A 25 -14.01 25.39 -12.14
C TYR A 25 -14.55 24.40 -11.12
N HIS A 26 -15.85 24.15 -11.19
CA HIS A 26 -16.49 23.14 -10.35
C HIS A 26 -16.06 21.72 -10.75
N LEU A 27 -16.19 20.80 -9.80
CA LEU A 27 -16.10 19.37 -10.05
C LEU A 27 -17.50 18.79 -10.08
N LEU A 28 -17.79 18.01 -11.12
CA LEU A 28 -18.89 17.06 -11.10
C LEU A 28 -18.31 15.71 -10.65
N ILE A 29 -18.91 15.14 -9.61
CA ILE A 29 -18.54 13.83 -9.09
C ILE A 29 -19.73 12.91 -9.30
N GLU A 30 -19.52 11.79 -9.98
CA GLU A 30 -20.52 10.75 -10.18
C GLU A 30 -20.07 9.48 -9.46
N ASN A 31 -21.02 8.79 -8.84
CA ASN A 31 -20.79 7.53 -8.14
C ASN A 31 -21.60 6.40 -8.78
N TYR A 32 -20.96 5.26 -8.98
CA TYR A 32 -21.56 4.06 -9.56
C TYR A 32 -21.29 2.89 -8.64
N TYR A 33 -22.34 2.30 -8.08
CA TYR A 33 -22.26 1.09 -7.28
C TYR A 33 -22.66 -0.11 -8.13
N ASN A 34 -21.85 -1.16 -8.10
CA ASN A 34 -22.15 -2.46 -8.68
C ASN A 34 -22.18 -3.49 -7.56
N GLU A 35 -23.37 -4.05 -7.28
CA GLU A 35 -23.57 -5.02 -6.21
C GLU A 35 -22.98 -6.40 -6.53
N GLU A 36 -23.01 -6.83 -7.79
CA GLU A 36 -22.48 -8.14 -8.20
C GLU A 36 -20.96 -8.20 -8.07
N GLU A 37 -20.28 -7.10 -8.42
CA GLU A 37 -18.83 -6.96 -8.31
C GLU A 37 -18.38 -6.36 -6.97
N GLU A 38 -19.32 -6.12 -6.05
CA GLU A 38 -19.11 -5.43 -4.76
C GLU A 38 -18.22 -4.17 -4.88
N SER A 39 -18.41 -3.39 -5.95
CA SER A 39 -17.51 -2.28 -6.30
C SER A 39 -18.21 -0.93 -6.32
N LEU A 40 -17.47 0.11 -5.90
CA LEU A 40 -17.90 1.50 -5.94
C LEU A 40 -16.91 2.32 -6.76
N THR A 41 -17.38 2.89 -7.87
CA THR A 41 -16.57 3.73 -8.77
C THR A 41 -16.94 5.19 -8.62
N PHE A 42 -15.94 6.05 -8.41
CA PHE A 42 -16.08 7.50 -8.47
C PHE A 42 -15.48 8.03 -9.78
N LYS A 43 -16.24 8.84 -10.50
CA LYS A 43 -15.75 9.58 -11.66
C LYS A 43 -15.75 11.07 -11.35
N PHE A 44 -14.64 11.72 -11.66
CA PHE A 44 -14.44 13.15 -11.44
C PHE A 44 -14.33 13.84 -12.80
N TYR A 45 -15.15 14.87 -13.00
CA TYR A 45 -15.17 15.68 -14.20
C TYR A 45 -15.01 17.15 -13.85
N SER A 46 -14.28 17.89 -14.69
CA SER A 46 -14.19 19.34 -14.63
C SER A 46 -13.94 19.92 -16.02
N THR A 47 -13.90 21.24 -16.11
CA THR A 47 -13.46 21.93 -17.33
C THR A 47 -11.97 21.73 -17.52
N SER A 48 -11.58 21.24 -18.70
CA SER A 48 -10.17 21.04 -19.03
C SER A 48 -9.41 22.36 -19.03
N LEU A 49 -8.29 22.40 -18.31
CA LEU A 49 -7.31 23.49 -18.35
C LEU A 49 -6.18 23.21 -19.35
N GLY A 50 -6.22 22.09 -20.09
CA GLY A 50 -5.12 21.65 -20.95
C GLY A 50 -3.87 21.20 -20.20
N ARG A 51 -3.96 20.95 -18.88
CA ARG A 51 -2.83 20.45 -18.09
C ARG A 51 -2.48 19.02 -18.44
N THR A 52 -1.18 18.71 -18.44
CA THR A 52 -0.67 17.34 -18.51
C THR A 52 0.10 17.02 -17.23
N VAL A 53 0.16 15.74 -16.88
CA VAL A 53 0.87 15.25 -15.69
C VAL A 53 1.86 14.19 -16.15
N GLU A 54 3.11 14.35 -15.74
CA GLU A 54 4.15 13.33 -15.89
C GLU A 54 4.50 12.76 -14.52
N LYS A 55 4.71 11.44 -14.50
CA LYS A 55 5.13 10.68 -13.32
C LYS A 55 6.57 10.24 -13.54
N GLU A 56 7.39 10.34 -12.50
CA GLU A 56 8.76 9.82 -12.46
C GLU A 56 8.90 8.81 -11.31
N GLY A 57 9.69 7.75 -11.50
CA GLY A 57 9.85 6.68 -10.51
C GLY A 57 8.74 5.61 -10.55
N PRO A 58 8.61 4.77 -9.51
CA PRO A 58 9.28 4.89 -8.20
C PRO A 58 10.80 4.69 -8.28
N VAL A 59 11.53 5.50 -7.53
CA VAL A 59 12.97 5.34 -7.27
C VAL A 59 13.13 4.72 -5.89
N PHE A 60 13.87 3.62 -5.80
CA PHE A 60 14.18 2.93 -4.55
C PHE A 60 15.58 3.32 -4.07
N GLU A 61 15.65 3.74 -2.82
CA GLU A 61 16.87 4.14 -2.12
C GLU A 61 16.86 3.51 -0.73
N ASP A 62 18.02 3.49 -0.06
CA ASP A 62 18.16 3.02 1.32
C ASP A 62 17.50 1.65 1.57
N ILE A 63 17.67 0.70 0.65
CA ILE A 63 17.08 -0.64 0.75
C ILE A 63 17.66 -1.36 1.98
N VAL A 64 16.76 -1.82 2.84
CA VAL A 64 17.09 -2.62 4.03
C VAL A 64 16.58 -4.03 3.78
N PRO A 65 17.45 -5.07 3.83
CA PRO A 65 17.03 -6.45 3.63
C PRO A 65 15.89 -6.85 4.57
N ALA A 66 15.07 -7.81 4.13
CA ALA A 66 14.07 -8.42 5.00
C ALA A 66 14.75 -9.01 6.26
N PRO A 67 14.10 -8.95 7.44
CA PRO A 67 14.62 -9.51 8.67
C PRO A 67 14.85 -11.02 8.54
N GLY A 68 15.84 -11.54 9.28
CA GLY A 68 16.12 -12.96 9.32
C GLY A 68 15.09 -13.74 10.17
N PRO A 69 15.10 -15.09 10.12
CA PRO A 69 14.19 -15.92 10.91
C PRO A 69 14.26 -15.63 12.43
N GLU A 70 15.41 -15.17 12.92
CA GLU A 70 15.59 -14.77 14.32
C GLU A 70 14.73 -13.58 14.77
N GLU A 71 14.14 -12.84 13.82
CA GLU A 71 13.24 -11.71 14.06
C GLU A 71 11.76 -12.04 13.73
N ASP A 72 11.46 -13.28 13.32
CA ASP A 72 10.09 -13.70 13.02
C ASP A 72 9.17 -13.59 14.24
N VAL A 73 7.93 -13.13 14.01
CA VAL A 73 6.95 -12.91 15.06
C VAL A 73 6.03 -14.13 15.16
N TRP A 74 6.05 -14.79 16.32
CA TRP A 74 5.20 -15.94 16.61
C TRP A 74 4.16 -15.56 17.67
N THR A 75 2.88 -15.70 17.34
CA THR A 75 1.76 -15.34 18.22
C THR A 75 0.90 -16.55 18.52
N LEU A 76 0.70 -16.85 19.82
CA LEU A 76 -0.24 -17.89 20.24
C LEU A 76 -1.67 -17.47 19.91
N ASP A 77 -2.40 -18.38 19.28
CA ASP A 77 -3.84 -18.32 19.10
C ASP A 77 -4.48 -19.49 19.86
N GLU A 78 -5.20 -19.19 20.95
CA GLU A 78 -5.87 -20.23 21.76
C GLU A 78 -7.05 -20.89 21.04
N GLU A 79 -7.53 -20.30 19.95
CA GLU A 79 -8.65 -20.82 19.15
C GLU A 79 -8.18 -21.75 18.02
N MET A 80 -6.89 -21.76 17.68
CA MET A 80 -6.31 -22.68 16.70
C MET A 80 -6.21 -24.12 17.23
N GLU A 81 -6.23 -25.09 16.31
CA GLU A 81 -6.07 -26.49 16.67
C GLU A 81 -4.71 -26.72 17.38
N PRO A 82 -4.68 -27.50 18.48
CA PRO A 82 -3.43 -27.77 19.19
C PRO A 82 -2.36 -28.39 18.28
N GLY A 83 -1.16 -27.82 18.30
CA GLY A 83 -0.02 -28.29 17.52
C GLY A 83 0.05 -27.80 16.08
N THR A 84 -0.83 -26.89 15.63
CA THR A 84 -0.76 -26.32 14.28
C THR A 84 -0.03 -24.97 14.24
N VAL A 85 0.49 -24.63 13.07
CA VAL A 85 1.17 -23.36 12.78
C VAL A 85 0.66 -22.86 11.43
N ARG A 86 0.37 -21.56 11.33
CA ARG A 86 -0.02 -20.90 10.08
C ARG A 86 0.82 -19.65 9.89
N GLN A 87 1.37 -19.47 8.69
CA GLN A 87 2.00 -18.21 8.31
C GLN A 87 0.92 -17.20 7.92
N ILE A 88 0.92 -16.05 8.59
CA ILE A 88 -0.08 -14.98 8.38
C ILE A 88 0.52 -13.73 7.74
N ASP A 89 1.85 -13.63 7.72
CA ASP A 89 2.56 -12.52 7.11
C ASP A 89 3.93 -12.97 6.57
N TRP A 90 4.41 -12.28 5.54
CA TRP A 90 5.65 -12.63 4.84
C TRP A 90 6.68 -11.54 5.00
N ALA A 91 7.92 -11.97 5.25
CA ALA A 91 9.03 -11.05 5.39
C ALA A 91 9.20 -10.23 4.10
N THR A 92 9.33 -8.92 4.27
CA THR A 92 9.55 -7.99 3.17
C THR A 92 10.70 -7.04 3.48
N GLU A 93 11.39 -6.61 2.44
CA GLU A 93 12.43 -5.60 2.55
C GLU A 93 11.83 -4.23 2.88
N GLY A 94 12.62 -3.41 3.57
CA GLY A 94 12.36 -2.00 3.73
C GLY A 94 13.04 -1.22 2.61
N ALA A 95 12.54 -0.02 2.34
CA ALA A 95 13.16 0.90 1.40
C ALA A 95 12.59 2.31 1.59
N ARG A 96 13.39 3.31 1.19
CA ARG A 96 12.87 4.63 0.86
C ARG A 96 12.43 4.63 -0.60
N VAL A 97 11.17 4.96 -0.84
CA VAL A 97 10.58 5.00 -2.18
C VAL A 97 10.11 6.41 -2.50
N THR A 98 10.59 6.96 -3.61
CA THR A 98 10.24 8.30 -4.09
C THR A 98 9.52 8.22 -5.42
N VAL A 99 8.36 8.87 -5.53
CA VAL A 99 7.63 9.07 -6.79
C VAL A 99 7.54 10.56 -7.09
N GLY A 100 8.05 10.96 -8.25
CA GLY A 100 7.98 12.34 -8.72
C GLY A 100 6.70 12.60 -9.52
N ARG A 101 6.17 13.81 -9.39
CA ARG A 101 5.06 14.32 -10.20
C ARG A 101 5.39 15.71 -10.73
N THR A 102 5.33 15.85 -12.04
CA THR A 102 5.45 17.14 -12.72
C THR A 102 4.14 17.45 -13.44
N VAL A 103 3.61 18.66 -13.24
CA VAL A 103 2.38 19.14 -13.89
C VAL A 103 2.74 20.29 -14.81
N TYR A 104 2.30 20.20 -16.05
CA TYR A 104 2.48 21.25 -17.06
C TYR A 104 1.16 21.96 -17.32
N ASN A 105 1.23 23.25 -17.66
CA ASN A 105 0.08 23.98 -18.21
C ASN A 105 -0.12 23.69 -19.71
N ALA A 106 -1.15 24.30 -20.31
CA ALA A 106 -1.45 24.13 -21.73
C ALA A 106 -0.34 24.62 -22.67
N ASP A 107 0.52 25.52 -22.20
CA ASP A 107 1.66 26.07 -22.95
C ASP A 107 2.92 25.20 -22.81
N GLY A 108 2.85 24.10 -22.04
CA GLY A 108 3.96 23.18 -21.80
C GLY A 108 4.92 23.64 -20.70
N GLU A 109 4.57 24.65 -19.91
CA GLU A 109 5.38 25.15 -18.81
C GLU A 109 5.09 24.36 -17.53
N VAL A 110 6.13 24.06 -16.76
CA VAL A 110 5.99 23.42 -15.44
C VAL A 110 5.31 24.39 -14.48
N ILE A 111 4.18 23.96 -13.90
CA ILE A 111 3.42 24.72 -12.89
C ILE A 111 3.44 24.07 -11.51
N LEU A 112 3.85 22.81 -11.41
CA LEU A 112 4.01 22.08 -10.16
C LEU A 112 5.03 20.96 -10.36
N GLN A 113 5.94 20.80 -9.41
CA GLN A 113 6.86 19.67 -9.34
C GLN A 113 7.01 19.26 -7.89
N GLU A 114 6.69 18.00 -7.59
CA GLU A 114 6.63 17.48 -6.22
C GLU A 114 7.10 16.03 -6.17
N ASP A 115 7.73 15.67 -5.06
CA ASP A 115 8.12 14.30 -4.74
C ASP A 115 7.28 13.75 -3.60
N PHE A 116 6.78 12.54 -3.77
CA PHE A 116 6.11 11.75 -2.74
C PHE A 116 7.07 10.70 -2.21
N VAL A 117 7.46 10.83 -0.94
CA VAL A 117 8.40 9.91 -0.29
C VAL A 117 7.66 9.00 0.69
N SER A 118 7.80 7.70 0.51
CA SER A 118 7.36 6.66 1.45
C SER A 118 8.58 5.97 2.05
N ASN A 119 8.60 5.78 3.37
CA ASN A 119 9.64 5.03 4.05
C ASN A 119 9.05 3.72 4.56
N TYR A 120 9.38 2.62 3.90
CA TYR A 120 8.98 1.28 4.28
C TYR A 120 9.99 0.70 5.25
N ILE A 121 9.51 0.24 6.40
CA ILE A 121 10.32 -0.46 7.40
C ILE A 121 10.34 -1.94 7.00
N PRO A 122 11.50 -2.63 7.03
CA PRO A 122 11.56 -4.06 6.78
C PRO A 122 10.67 -4.80 7.79
N TRP A 123 9.97 -5.82 7.33
CA TRP A 123 8.98 -6.54 8.13
C TRP A 123 9.34 -8.03 8.16
N PRO A 124 9.33 -8.70 9.32
CA PRO A 124 9.66 -10.12 9.43
C PRO A 124 8.49 -11.01 9.01
N ASN A 125 8.66 -12.34 8.99
CA ASN A 125 7.52 -13.23 8.83
C ASN A 125 6.65 -13.20 10.10
N GLY A 126 5.35 -13.38 9.91
CA GLY A 126 4.38 -13.53 10.98
C GLY A 126 3.79 -14.93 10.99
N TYR A 127 3.82 -15.60 12.14
CA TYR A 127 3.24 -16.91 12.37
C TYR A 127 2.21 -16.85 13.51
N MET A 128 1.08 -17.51 13.31
CA MET A 128 0.16 -17.88 14.38
C MET A 128 0.32 -19.37 14.68
N TYR A 129 0.24 -19.73 15.97
CA TYR A 129 0.37 -21.14 16.38
C TYR A 129 -0.66 -21.50 17.45
N GLY A 130 -1.12 -22.75 17.42
CA GLY A 130 -2.07 -23.30 18.39
C GLY A 130 -1.42 -23.80 19.68
N PRO A 131 -2.22 -24.11 20.72
CA PRO A 131 -1.70 -24.59 22.00
C PRO A 131 -0.81 -25.83 21.85
N GLY A 132 0.28 -25.88 22.63
CA GLY A 132 1.19 -27.03 22.65
C GLY A 132 2.37 -26.96 21.65
N VAL A 133 2.45 -25.92 20.83
CA VAL A 133 3.67 -25.61 20.05
C VAL A 133 4.69 -24.88 20.95
N ASP A 134 5.94 -25.33 20.92
CA ASP A 134 7.08 -24.64 21.56
C ASP A 134 7.72 -23.69 20.54
N ALA A 135 7.12 -22.51 20.39
CA ALA A 135 7.54 -21.55 19.36
C ALA A 135 8.90 -20.88 19.68
N PRO A 136 9.73 -20.59 18.65
CA PRO A 136 9.52 -20.87 17.23
C PRO A 136 9.87 -22.33 16.86
N ASP A 137 9.01 -23.00 16.08
CA ASP A 137 9.26 -24.35 15.54
C ASP A 137 8.93 -24.42 14.04
N TYR A 138 9.97 -24.24 13.22
CA TYR A 138 9.88 -24.28 11.75
C TYR A 138 9.77 -25.70 11.17
N SER A 139 9.81 -26.74 12.00
CA SER A 139 9.69 -28.12 11.53
C SER A 139 8.23 -28.58 11.37
N ILE A 140 7.30 -27.85 11.98
CA ILE A 140 5.86 -28.10 11.87
C ILE A 140 5.37 -27.66 10.47
N PRO A 141 4.71 -28.52 9.70
CA PRO A 141 4.11 -28.13 8.43
C PRO A 141 3.07 -27.01 8.64
N LEU A 142 3.12 -25.99 7.77
CA LEU A 142 2.15 -24.90 7.81
C LEU A 142 0.77 -25.40 7.40
N GLU A 143 -0.24 -25.00 8.15
CA GLU A 143 -1.65 -25.08 7.76
C GLU A 143 -1.93 -24.07 6.64
N ASP A 144 -2.78 -24.47 5.68
CA ASP A 144 -3.17 -23.63 4.53
C ASP A 144 -4.05 -22.42 4.93
#